data_AF-A0A166GU86-F1
#
_entry.id   AF-A0A166GU86-F1
#
_cell.length_a   1.000
_cell.length_b   1.000
_cell.length_c   1.000
_cell.angle_alpha   90.00
_cell.angle_beta   90.00
_cell.angle_gamma   90.00
#
_symmetry.space_group_name_H-M   'P 1'
#
loop_
_entity.id
_entity.type
_entity.pdbx_description
1 polymer ?
#
loop_
_entity_poly.entity_id
_entity_poly.type
_entity_poly.pdbx_seq_one_letter_code
_entity_poly.pdbx_strand_id
1 'polypeptide(L)'
;MTSKFSIPKKSGVTTQMHYSFFPGSPRWGSRNDELTFAFLPENQLGDSVKGVFVTVFDRWAKMTLFTFTQTTSYTKTDIKIGFYSRDHGDGEPFDGV
;
A
#
# COMPACT_ATOMS: atom_id res chain seq x y z
N MET A 1 47.84 24.54 -33.13
CA MET A 1 46.86 24.82 -32.07
C MET A 1 45.73 23.81 -32.20
N THR A 2 45.76 22.71 -31.45
CA THR A 2 44.68 21.72 -31.42
C THR A 2 44.09 21.74 -30.01
N SER A 3 42.89 22.32 -29.89
CA SER A 3 42.18 22.43 -28.62
C SER A 3 41.58 21.07 -28.25
N LYS A 4 41.92 20.55 -27.06
CA LYS A 4 41.23 19.42 -26.44
C LYS A 4 39.93 19.92 -25.83
N PHE A 5 38.79 19.50 -26.38
CA PHE A 5 37.51 19.64 -25.69
C PHE A 5 37.39 18.54 -24.64
N SER A 6 37.33 18.93 -23.37
CA SER A 6 36.95 18.06 -22.26
C SER A 6 35.46 18.22 -21.99
N ILE A 7 34.68 17.16 -22.12
CA ILE A 7 33.26 17.15 -21.75
C ILE A 7 33.21 17.04 -20.21
N PRO A 8 32.62 18.01 -19.49
CA PRO A 8 32.48 17.90 -18.05
C PRO A 8 31.61 16.69 -17.72
N LYS A 9 32.13 15.81 -16.86
CA LYS A 9 31.39 14.69 -16.29
C LYS A 9 30.24 15.28 -15.46
N LYS A 10 29.00 15.20 -15.95
CA LYS A 10 27.82 15.53 -15.14
C LYS A 10 27.89 14.67 -13.88
N SER A 11 27.96 15.32 -12.72
CA SER A 11 27.72 14.66 -11.44
C SER A 11 26.33 14.04 -11.52
N GLY A 12 26.29 12.70 -11.58
CA GLY A 12 25.04 11.96 -11.58
C GLY A 12 24.35 12.23 -10.26
N VAL A 13 23.23 12.94 -10.31
CA VAL A 13 22.24 12.87 -9.23
C VAL A 13 21.71 11.45 -9.29
N THR A 14 22.14 10.60 -8.36
CA THR A 14 21.52 9.29 -8.18
C THR A 14 20.16 9.53 -7.57
N THR A 15 19.09 9.42 -8.35
CA THR A 15 17.73 9.37 -7.81
C THR A 15 17.60 8.06 -7.05
N GLN A 16 17.75 8.12 -5.74
CA GLN A 16 17.45 6.97 -4.89
C GLN A 16 15.93 6.80 -4.85
N MET A 17 15.45 5.66 -5.30
CA MET A 17 14.04 5.34 -5.27
C MET A 17 13.73 4.69 -3.91
N HIS A 18 12.96 5.39 -3.08
CA HIS A 18 12.52 4.91 -1.76
C HIS A 18 11.23 4.08 -1.88
N TYR A 19 11.24 3.08 -2.76
CA TYR A 19 10.14 2.13 -2.88
C TYR A 19 10.69 0.72 -3.11
N SER A 20 9.91 -0.29 -2.73
CA SER A 20 10.16 -1.69 -3.08
C SER A 20 8.87 -2.29 -3.60
N PHE A 21 8.98 -3.20 -4.57
CA PHE A 21 7.82 -3.93 -5.09
C PHE A 21 7.75 -5.30 -4.44
N PHE A 22 6.53 -5.80 -4.24
CA PHE A 22 6.34 -7.20 -3.94
C PHE A 22 6.90 -8.07 -5.09
N PRO A 23 7.61 -9.17 -4.77
CA PRO A 23 8.06 -10.12 -5.78
C PRO A 23 6.91 -10.62 -6.64
N GLY A 24 7.17 -10.85 -7.93
CA GLY A 24 6.19 -11.48 -8.84
C GLY A 24 5.14 -10.54 -9.44
N SER A 25 5.24 -9.21 -9.23
CA SER A 25 4.29 -8.23 -9.79
C SER A 25 2.82 -8.58 -9.52
N PRO A 26 2.42 -8.74 -8.24
CA PRO A 26 1.09 -9.19 -7.90
C PRO A 26 0.03 -8.22 -8.45
N ARG A 27 -1.07 -8.79 -8.92
CA ARG A 27 -2.26 -8.06 -9.34
C ARG A 27 -3.47 -8.73 -8.72
N TRP A 28 -4.48 -7.94 -8.39
CA TRP A 28 -5.80 -8.47 -8.10
C TRP A 28 -6.27 -9.30 -9.31
N GLY A 29 -6.83 -10.48 -9.05
CA GLY A 29 -7.14 -11.47 -10.09
C GLY A 29 -7.98 -10.87 -11.21
N SER A 30 -7.72 -11.28 -12.45
CA SER A 30 -8.25 -10.67 -13.69
C SER A 30 -9.78 -10.68 -13.87
N ARG A 31 -10.53 -11.18 -12.90
CA ARG A 31 -12.00 -11.26 -12.91
C ARG A 31 -12.68 -10.72 -11.65
N ASN A 32 -11.91 -10.30 -10.64
CA ASN A 32 -12.48 -9.81 -9.39
C ASN A 32 -12.37 -8.28 -9.36
N ASP A 33 -13.35 -7.65 -9.99
CA ASP A 33 -13.59 -6.22 -9.85
C ASP A 33 -14.27 -5.89 -8.50
N GLU A 34 -14.63 -6.90 -7.71
CA GLU A 34 -15.10 -6.72 -6.33
C GLU A 34 -14.03 -7.21 -5.35
N LEU A 35 -13.56 -6.29 -4.51
CA LEU A 35 -12.63 -6.57 -3.43
C LEU A 35 -13.33 -6.41 -2.09
N THR A 36 -13.12 -7.36 -1.20
CA THR A 36 -13.64 -7.30 0.15
C THR A 36 -12.61 -6.78 1.12
N PHE A 37 -13.02 -5.97 2.09
CA PHE A 37 -12.15 -5.57 3.21
C PHE A 37 -12.80 -5.83 4.57
N ALA A 38 -11.97 -6.04 5.59
CA ALA A 38 -12.43 -6.17 6.98
C ALA A 38 -11.38 -5.67 7.96
N PHE A 39 -11.86 -5.22 9.12
CA PHE A 39 -11.02 -4.76 10.22
C PHE A 39 -10.73 -5.90 11.19
N LEU A 40 -9.52 -5.92 11.73
CA LEU A 40 -9.13 -6.82 12.81
C LEU A 40 -10.02 -6.53 14.04
N PRO A 41 -10.86 -7.48 14.49
CA PRO A 41 -11.80 -7.25 15.60
C PRO A 41 -11.11 -6.80 16.90
N GLU A 42 -9.91 -7.31 17.17
CA GLU A 42 -9.12 -7.06 18.37
C GLU A 42 -8.71 -5.59 18.51
N ASN A 43 -8.61 -4.84 17.41
CA ASN A 43 -8.34 -3.41 17.48
C ASN A 43 -9.52 -2.59 18.00
N GLN A 44 -10.74 -3.14 18.01
CA GLN A 44 -11.95 -2.49 18.54
C GLN A 44 -12.15 -1.06 18.01
N LEU A 45 -11.90 -0.86 16.71
CA LEU A 45 -11.96 0.46 16.09
C LEU A 45 -13.37 1.06 16.15
N GLY A 46 -13.43 2.34 16.53
CA GLY A 46 -14.66 3.13 16.48
C GLY A 46 -15.10 3.47 15.05
N ASP A 47 -16.37 3.83 14.90
CA ASP A 47 -16.99 4.07 13.60
C ASP A 47 -16.37 5.24 12.83
N SER A 48 -15.83 6.23 13.54
CA SER A 48 -15.11 7.35 12.92
C SER A 48 -13.89 6.88 12.13
N VAL A 49 -13.06 6.01 12.72
CA VAL A 49 -11.87 5.44 12.07
C VAL A 49 -12.30 4.55 10.91
N LYS A 50 -13.29 3.67 11.12
CA LYS A 50 -13.81 2.81 10.04
C LYS A 50 -14.35 3.63 8.86
N GLY A 51 -15.05 4.74 9.14
CA GLY A 51 -15.60 5.64 8.12
C GLY A 51 -14.53 6.32 7.24
N VAL A 52 -13.32 6.53 7.76
CA VAL A 52 -12.19 7.02 6.95
C VAL A 52 -11.84 6.03 5.85
N PHE A 53 -11.77 4.74 6.15
CA PHE A 53 -11.46 3.70 5.16
C PHE A 53 -12.56 3.54 4.12
N VAL A 54 -13.83 3.63 4.53
CA VAL A 54 -14.96 3.68 3.59
C VAL A 54 -14.76 4.83 2.59
N THR A 55 -14.46 6.03 3.08
CA THR A 55 -14.20 7.21 2.24
C THR A 55 -12.99 7.02 1.31
N VAL A 56 -11.94 6.36 1.78
CA VAL A 56 -10.74 6.07 0.97
C VAL A 56 -11.08 5.08 -0.15
N PHE A 57 -11.79 3.99 0.15
CA PHE A 57 -12.19 3.02 -0.86
C PHE A 57 -13.17 3.59 -1.88
N ASP A 58 -14.09 4.47 -1.47
CA ASP A 58 -14.96 5.21 -2.40
C ASP A 58 -14.17 6.07 -3.39
N ARG A 59 -13.03 6.63 -2.97
CA ARG A 59 -12.15 7.42 -3.87
C ARG A 59 -11.42 6.52 -4.86
N TRP A 60 -10.93 5.37 -4.41
CA TRP A 60 -10.29 4.40 -5.30
C TRP A 60 -11.27 3.80 -6.31
N ALA A 61 -12.51 3.51 -5.90
CA ALA A 61 -13.55 3.01 -6.78
C ALA A 61 -13.87 3.97 -7.94
N LYS A 62 -13.73 5.28 -7.73
CA LYS A 62 -13.95 6.29 -8.78
C LYS A 62 -12.87 6.32 -9.86
N MET A 63 -11.67 5.81 -9.55
CA MET A 63 -10.49 5.90 -10.43
C MET A 63 -10.05 4.53 -10.97
N THR A 64 -10.74 3.47 -10.59
CA THR A 64 -10.41 2.09 -10.96
C THR A 64 -11.69 1.36 -11.39
N LEU A 65 -11.54 0.11 -11.84
CA LEU A 65 -12.68 -0.77 -12.08
C LEU A 65 -13.12 -1.49 -10.80
N PHE A 66 -12.40 -1.32 -9.69
CA PHE A 66 -12.68 -2.02 -8.45
C PHE A 66 -13.85 -1.39 -7.68
N THR A 67 -14.65 -2.25 -7.09
CA THR A 67 -15.62 -1.97 -6.04
C THR A 67 -15.13 -2.57 -4.73
N PHE A 68 -15.54 -1.97 -3.62
CA PHE A 68 -15.05 -2.35 -2.30
C PHE A 68 -16.21 -2.60 -1.35
N THR A 69 -16.26 -3.81 -0.79
CA THR A 69 -17.34 -4.22 0.12
C THR A 69 -16.75 -4.55 1.50
N GLN A 70 -17.21 -3.85 2.53
CA GLN A 70 -16.84 -4.20 3.91
C GLN A 70 -17.50 -5.53 4.30
N THR A 71 -16.75 -6.44 4.90
CA THR A 71 -17.26 -7.69 5.46
C THR A 71 -16.93 -7.84 6.95
N THR A 72 -17.57 -8.80 7.61
CA THR A 72 -17.29 -9.14 9.02
C THR A 72 -16.22 -10.22 9.18
N SER A 73 -15.90 -10.96 8.10
CA SER A 73 -15.01 -12.11 8.16
C SER A 73 -13.56 -11.72 7.88
N TYR A 74 -12.85 -11.24 8.90
CA TYR A 74 -11.43 -10.85 8.79
C TYR A 74 -10.51 -11.91 8.18
N THR A 75 -10.78 -13.20 8.43
CA THR A 75 -9.92 -14.29 7.93
C THR A 75 -10.10 -14.59 6.44
N LYS A 76 -11.21 -14.18 5.82
CA LYS A 76 -11.60 -14.55 4.45
C LYS A 76 -11.70 -13.37 3.48
N THR A 77 -11.36 -12.17 3.93
CA THR A 77 -11.42 -10.95 3.12
C THR A 77 -10.16 -10.80 2.25
N ASP A 78 -10.25 -10.08 1.13
CA ASP A 78 -9.11 -9.78 0.26
C ASP A 78 -8.12 -8.79 0.90
N ILE A 79 -8.66 -7.76 1.56
CA ILE A 79 -7.88 -6.68 2.20
C ILE A 79 -8.13 -6.69 3.70
N LYS A 80 -7.09 -7.03 4.47
CA LYS A 80 -7.12 -7.04 5.93
C LYS A 80 -6.58 -5.73 6.48
N ILE A 81 -7.34 -5.07 7.34
CA ILE A 81 -6.95 -3.82 7.97
C ILE A 81 -6.74 -4.07 9.46
N GLY A 82 -5.52 -3.88 9.93
CA GLY A 82 -5.15 -4.01 11.34
C GLY A 82 -4.20 -2.90 11.76
N PHE A 83 -4.26 -2.56 13.04
CA PHE A 83 -3.41 -1.60 13.73
C PHE A 83 -2.55 -2.38 14.71
N TYR A 84 -1.25 -2.19 14.62
CA TYR A 84 -0.27 -2.93 15.39
C TYR A 84 0.77 -1.99 15.97
N SER A 85 1.55 -2.49 16.92
CA SER A 85 2.68 -1.79 17.53
C SER A 85 3.86 -2.72 17.59
N ARG A 86 5.07 -2.20 17.37
CA ARG A 86 6.32 -2.96 17.45
C ARG A 86 6.28 -4.19 16.54
N ASP A 87 6.78 -5.32 17.01
CA ASP A 87 6.70 -6.60 16.31
C ASP A 87 5.24 -7.07 16.21
N HIS A 88 4.83 -7.32 14.96
CA HIS A 88 3.49 -7.76 14.60
C HIS A 88 3.50 -8.99 13.67
N GLY A 89 4.62 -9.70 13.63
CA GLY A 89 4.69 -11.07 13.09
C GLY A 89 4.79 -11.21 11.58
N ASP A 90 5.01 -10.12 10.83
CA ASP A 90 5.27 -10.15 9.38
C ASP A 90 6.75 -9.95 9.01
N GLY A 91 7.62 -9.76 10.03
CA GLY A 91 9.05 -9.52 9.86
C GLY A 91 9.44 -8.05 9.69
N GLU A 92 8.46 -7.13 9.67
CA GLU A 92 8.68 -5.68 9.47
C GLU A 92 8.17 -4.87 10.67
N PRO A 93 8.84 -4.94 11.84
CA PRO A 93 8.36 -4.32 13.07
C PRO A 93 8.30 -2.78 12.98
N PHE A 94 7.29 -2.18 13.62
CA PHE A 94 7.28 -0.73 13.85
C PHE A 94 8.27 -0.33 14.96
N ASP A 95 8.76 0.91 14.94
CA ASP A 95 9.72 1.45 15.93
C ASP A 95 9.04 1.98 17.20
N GLY A 96 7.79 2.43 17.10
CA GLY A 96 6.97 2.87 18.23
C GLY A 96 7.35 4.24 18.82
N VAL A 97 8.01 5.09 18.02
CA VAL A 97 8.52 6.43 18.41
C VAL A 97 8.03 7.55 17.50
#